data_AF-A0A2P2FGE3-F1
#
_entry.id   AF-A0A2P2FGE3-F1
#
_cell.length_a   1.000
_cell.length_b   1.000
_cell.length_c   1.000
_cell.angle_alpha   90.00
_cell.angle_beta   90.00
_cell.angle_gamma   90.00
#
_symmetry.space_group_name_H-M   'P 1'
#
loop_
_entity.id
_entity.type
_entity.pdbx_description
1 polymer ?
#
loop_
_entity_poly.entity_id
_entity_poly.type
_entity_poly.pdbx_seq_one_letter_code
_entity_poly.pdbx_strand_id
1 'polypeptide(L)'
;MRVLGVPTVADRVAQTVVKMYLEPKVEPIFHPDSYGYRPKRSTLGAVEACRKRCWRMDWVVDLDIKAFFDSVPHDLVLKAVAHHTDQKWILLYV
;
A
#
# COMPACT_ATOMS: atom_id res chain seq x y z
N MET A 1 9.81 -0.79 19.74
CA MET A 1 9.28 -2.17 19.73
C MET A 1 8.11 -2.19 18.75
N ARG A 2 8.12 -3.05 17.71
CA ARG A 2 7.03 -3.12 16.72
C ARG A 2 6.14 -4.31 17.07
N VAL A 3 4.92 -4.04 17.52
CA VAL A 3 3.94 -5.10 17.84
C VAL A 3 3.42 -5.65 16.51
N LEU A 4 3.57 -6.95 16.29
CA LEU A 4 2.99 -7.63 15.13
C LEU A 4 1.67 -8.28 15.57
N GLY A 5 0.54 -7.72 15.13
CA GLY A 5 -0.75 -8.40 15.25
C GLY A 5 -0.78 -9.54 14.24
N VAL A 6 -0.55 -10.78 14.68
CA VAL A 6 -0.63 -11.96 13.82
C VAL A 6 -2.09 -12.44 13.82
N PRO A 7 -2.84 -12.27 12.71
CA PRO A 7 -4.24 -12.68 12.66
C PRO A 7 -4.37 -14.21 12.54
N THR A 8 -5.57 -14.71 12.84
CA THR A 8 -5.86 -16.14 12.74
C THR A 8 -5.75 -16.63 11.29
N VAL A 9 -5.66 -17.94 11.08
CA VAL A 9 -5.59 -18.50 9.72
C VAL A 9 -6.83 -18.10 8.90
N ALA A 10 -8.02 -18.14 9.51
CA ALA A 10 -9.27 -17.76 8.85
C ALA A 10 -9.25 -16.28 8.41
N ASP A 11 -8.79 -15.39 9.28
CA ASP A 11 -8.67 -13.96 8.98
C ASP A 11 -7.66 -13.71 7.86
N ARG A 12 -6.51 -14.40 7.86
CA ARG A 12 -5.53 -14.31 6.77
C ARG A 12 -6.11 -14.74 5.43
N VAL A 13 -6.92 -15.80 5.42
CA VAL A 13 -7.61 -16.26 4.21
C VAL A 13 -8.57 -15.18 3.72
N ALA A 14 -9.42 -14.64 4.59
CA ALA A 14 -10.36 -13.58 4.24
C ALA A 14 -9.66 -12.32 3.70
N GLN A 15 -8.61 -11.84 4.38
CA GLN A 15 -7.80 -10.70 3.94
C GLN A 15 -7.08 -10.97 2.60
N THR A 16 -6.64 -12.21 2.36
CA THR A 16 -6.02 -12.59 1.09
C THR A 16 -7.04 -12.56 -0.05
N VAL A 17 -8.26 -13.02 0.17
CA VAL A 17 -9.35 -12.95 -0.81
C VAL A 17 -9.69 -11.49 -1.13
N VAL A 18 -9.79 -10.64 -0.12
CA VAL A 18 -9.98 -9.19 -0.30
C VAL A 18 -8.86 -8.58 -1.15
N LYS A 19 -7.61 -8.89 -0.82
CA LYS A 19 -6.45 -8.43 -1.60
C LYS A 19 -6.55 -8.85 -3.06
N MET A 20 -6.81 -10.13 -3.33
CA MET A 20 -6.92 -10.66 -4.70
C MET A 20 -8.03 -9.97 -5.51
N TYR A 21 -9.11 -9.55 -4.86
CA TYR A 21 -10.20 -8.84 -5.52
C TYR A 21 -9.87 -7.35 -5.77
N LEU A 22 -9.27 -6.67 -4.81
CA LEU A 22 -8.97 -5.24 -4.90
C LEU A 22 -7.75 -4.94 -5.78
N GLU A 23 -6.67 -5.73 -5.66
CA GLU A 23 -5.39 -5.52 -6.35
C GLU A 23 -5.55 -5.22 -7.86
N PRO A 24 -6.30 -5.99 -8.67
CA PRO A 24 -6.43 -5.70 -10.10
C PRO A 24 -7.19 -4.39 -10.40
N LYS A 25 -8.05 -3.91 -9.49
CA LYS A 25 -8.79 -2.65 -9.65
C LYS A 25 -7.93 -1.43 -9.29
N VAL A 26 -7.11 -1.53 -8.25
CA VAL A 26 -6.29 -0.41 -7.75
C VAL A 26 -4.92 -0.32 -8.41
N GLU A 27 -4.37 -1.44 -8.89
CA GLU A 27 -3.04 -1.48 -9.49
C GLU A 27 -2.83 -0.53 -10.68
N PRO A 28 -3.80 -0.35 -11.60
CA PRO A 28 -3.69 0.62 -12.69
C PRO A 28 -3.75 2.09 -12.24
N ILE A 29 -4.28 2.36 -11.05
CA ILE A 29 -4.50 3.73 -10.53
C ILE A 29 -3.24 4.23 -9.81
N PHE A 30 -2.42 3.32 -9.27
CA PHE A 30 -1.20 3.71 -8.57
C PHE A 30 -0.20 4.41 -9.48
N HIS A 31 0.42 5.46 -8.93
CA HIS A 31 1.45 6.23 -9.63
C HIS A 31 2.61 5.33 -10.12
N PRO A 32 3.19 5.57 -11.31
CA PRO A 32 4.30 4.77 -11.84
C PRO A 32 5.54 4.71 -10.94
N ASP A 33 5.74 5.73 -10.11
CA ASP A 33 6.83 5.82 -9.11
C ASP A 33 6.47 5.21 -7.74
N SER A 34 5.33 4.55 -7.62
CA SER A 34 5.02 3.75 -6.43
C SER A 34 5.55 2.33 -6.61
N TYR A 35 6.47 1.92 -5.72
CA TYR A 35 7.16 0.62 -5.81
C TYR A 35 6.86 -0.33 -4.65
N GLY A 36 6.37 0.17 -3.52
CA GLY A 36 6.15 -0.63 -2.31
C GLY A 36 4.90 -1.51 -2.41
N TYR A 37 5.00 -2.75 -1.92
CA TYR A 37 3.88 -3.70 -1.78
C TYR A 37 3.07 -4.00 -3.06
N ARG A 38 3.62 -3.72 -4.24
CA ARG A 38 2.94 -3.91 -5.53
C ARG A 38 3.46 -5.14 -6.28
N PRO A 39 2.58 -5.85 -7.02
CA PRO A 39 3.01 -6.95 -7.86
C PRO A 39 3.98 -6.44 -8.95
N LYS A 40 5.04 -7.21 -9.24
CA LYS A 40 6.03 -6.90 -10.28
C LYS A 40 6.80 -5.58 -10.10
N ARG A 41 6.74 -4.96 -8.92
CA ARG A 41 7.58 -3.82 -8.53
C ARG A 41 8.58 -4.27 -7.46
N SER A 42 9.79 -3.70 -7.50
CA SER A 42 10.86 -4.04 -6.57
C SER A 42 11.49 -2.78 -5.98
N THR A 43 12.09 -2.94 -4.80
CA THR A 43 12.88 -1.89 -4.14
C THR A 43 14.06 -1.46 -5.00
N LEU A 44 14.69 -2.40 -5.71
CA LEU A 44 15.78 -2.11 -6.65
C LEU A 44 15.32 -1.18 -7.79
N GLY A 45 14.10 -1.38 -8.31
CA GLY A 45 13.54 -0.48 -9.32
C GLY A 45 13.34 0.95 -8.80
N ALA A 46 12.98 1.11 -7.53
CA ALA A 46 12.89 2.42 -6.88
C ALA A 46 14.26 3.11 -6.78
N VAL A 47 15.29 2.35 -6.37
CA VAL A 47 16.67 2.87 -6.27
C VAL A 47 17.22 3.26 -7.63
N GLU A 48 16.98 2.46 -8.67
CA GLU A 48 17.40 2.78 -10.03
C GLU A 48 16.78 4.09 -10.54
N ALA A 49 15.47 4.26 -10.33
CA ALA A 49 14.77 5.49 -10.69
C ALA A 49 15.27 6.70 -9.90
N CYS A 50 15.49 6.54 -8.59
CA CYS A 50 16.07 7.58 -7.73
C CYS A 50 17.47 7.99 -8.23
N ARG A 51 18.36 7.04 -8.50
CA ARG A 51 19.72 7.30 -9.01
C ARG A 51 19.71 8.11 -10.30
N LYS A 52 18.83 7.78 -11.26
CA LYS A 52 18.69 8.54 -12.52
C LYS A 52 18.24 9.99 -12.29
N ARG A 53 17.41 10.23 -11.27
CA ARG A 53 16.93 11.58 -10.90
C ARG A 53 18.01 12.40 -10.20
N CYS A 54 18.80 11.77 -9.33
CA CYS A 54 19.92 12.44 -8.64
C CYS A 54 21.01 12.92 -9.61
N TRP A 55 21.12 12.36 -10.82
CA TRP A 55 22.02 12.90 -11.85
C TRP A 55 21.56 14.23 -12.46
N ARG A 56 20.29 14.60 -12.27
CA ARG A 56 19.70 15.83 -12.80
C ARG A 56 19.48 16.89 -11.73
N MET A 57 19.44 16.48 -10.46
CA MET A 57 19.17 17.34 -9.31
C MET A 57 20.02 16.86 -8.14
N ASP A 58 20.78 17.77 -7.54
CA ASP A 58 21.75 17.46 -6.47
C ASP A 58 21.14 17.50 -5.06
N TRP A 59 19.81 17.60 -4.96
CA TRP A 59 19.08 17.66 -3.70
C TRP A 59 17.97 16.61 -3.65
N VAL A 60 17.69 16.11 -2.45
CA VAL A 60 16.62 15.15 -2.17
C VAL A 60 15.86 15.63 -0.94
N VAL A 61 14.54 15.46 -0.97
CA VAL A 61 13.68 15.65 0.19
C VAL A 61 13.28 14.27 0.69
N ASP A 62 13.82 13.89 1.84
CA ASP A 62 13.50 12.64 2.51
C ASP A 62 12.30 12.85 3.44
N LEU A 63 11.25 12.05 3.26
CA LEU A 63 10.00 12.14 4.00
C LEU A 63 9.62 10.75 4.49
N ASP A 64 9.38 10.62 5.78
CA ASP A 64 8.88 9.40 6.40
C ASP A 64 7.68 9.70 7.30
N ILE A 65 6.73 8.78 7.33
CA ILE A 65 5.55 8.87 8.20
C ILE A 65 5.76 7.96 9.40
N LYS A 66 5.96 8.58 10.56
CA LYS A 66 6.14 7.86 11.81
C LYS A 66 4.89 7.02 12.14
N ALA A 67 5.09 5.72 12.32
CA ALA A 67 4.04 4.79 12.76
C ALA A 67 2.78 4.84 11.89
N PHE A 68 2.93 4.83 10.55
CA PHE A 68 1.82 4.93 9.60
C PHE A 68 0.62 4.03 9.93
N PHE A 69 0.85 2.73 10.16
CA PHE A 69 -0.22 1.77 10.44
C PHE A 69 -0.94 2.01 11.77
N ASP A 70 -0.26 2.61 12.75
CA ASP A 70 -0.83 2.88 14.07
C ASP A 70 -1.53 4.25 14.13
N SER A 71 -1.17 5.17 13.22
CA SER A 71 -1.61 6.58 13.24
C SER A 71 -2.62 6.94 12.16
N VAL A 72 -2.78 6.11 11.13
CA VAL A 72 -3.68 6.40 10.02
C VAL A 72 -5.15 6.38 10.49
N PRO A 73 -5.94 7.44 10.25
CA PRO A 73 -7.35 7.44 10.61
C PRO A 73 -8.11 6.37 9.82
N HIS A 74 -8.73 5.43 10.55
CA HIS A 74 -9.41 4.28 9.94
C HIS A 74 -10.59 4.70 9.04
N ASP A 75 -11.29 5.79 9.35
CA ASP A 75 -12.39 6.29 8.53
C ASP A 75 -11.93 6.74 7.14
N LEU A 76 -10.73 7.34 7.04
CA LEU A 76 -10.14 7.76 5.77
C LEU A 76 -9.73 6.55 4.93
N VAL A 77 -9.18 5.51 5.57
CA VAL A 77 -8.84 4.26 4.88
C VAL A 77 -10.10 3.60 4.31
N LEU A 78 -11.16 3.49 5.10
CA LEU A 78 -12.43 2.92 4.64
C LEU A 78 -13.05 3.73 3.50
N LYS A 79 -13.02 5.07 3.57
CA LYS A 79 -13.48 5.94 2.48
C LYS A 79 -12.67 5.71 1.19
N ALA A 80 -11.35 5.60 1.32
CA ALA A 80 -10.48 5.33 0.17
C ALA A 80 -10.78 3.95 -0.45
N VAL A 81 -10.98 2.91 0.36
CA VAL A 81 -11.33 1.57 -0.17
C VAL A 81 -12.73 1.57 -0.79
N ALA A 82 -13.71 2.18 -0.13
CA ALA A 82 -15.08 2.29 -0.63
C ALA A 82 -15.17 3.05 -1.97
N HIS A 83 -14.24 3.96 -2.24
CA HIS A 83 -14.16 4.62 -3.55
C HIS A 83 -13.78 3.66 -4.69
N HIS A 84 -13.03 2.62 -4.39
CA HIS A 84 -12.48 1.69 -5.39
C HIS A 84 -13.26 0.37 -5.50
N THR A 85 -14.29 0.16 -4.68
CA THR A 85 -15.12 -1.04 -4.72
C THR A 85 -16.57 -0.76 -4.36
N ASP A 86 -17.46 -1.42 -5.09
CA ASP A 86 -18.90 -1.50 -4.85
C ASP A 86 -19.29 -2.60 -3.83
N GLN A 87 -18.35 -3.49 -3.54
CA GLN A 87 -18.56 -4.67 -2.71
C GLN A 87 -18.48 -4.34 -1.21
N LYS A 88 -19.64 -4.26 -0.55
CA LYS A 88 -19.72 -3.92 0.89
C LYS A 88 -18.99 -4.90 1.81
N TRP A 89 -18.93 -6.18 1.45
CA TRP A 89 -18.28 -7.21 2.28
C TRP A 89 -16.77 -7.00 2.41
N ILE A 90 -16.14 -6.31 1.46
CA ILE A 90 -14.71 -6.00 1.50
C ILE A 90 -14.37 -5.10 2.69
N LEU A 91 -15.25 -4.13 2.98
CA LEU A 91 -15.06 -3.18 4.08
C LEU A 91 -15.10 -3.84 5.46
N LEU A 92 -15.60 -5.08 5.57
CA LEU A 92 -15.63 -5.83 6.83
C LEU A 92 -14.28 -6.46 7.20
N TYR A 93 -13.36 -6.53 6.24
CA TYR A 93 -12.08 -7.24 6.34
C TYR A 93 -10.88 -6.31 6.09
N VAL A 94 -11.12 -5.00 6.08
CA VAL A 94 -10.13 -3.93 5.89
C VAL A 94 -9.81 -3.27 7.22
#